data_AF-U5LG44-F1
#
_entry.id   AF-U5LG44-F1
#
_cell.length_a   1.000
_cell.length_b   1.000
_cell.length_c   1.000
_cell.angle_alpha   90.00
_cell.angle_beta   90.00
_cell.angle_gamma   90.00
#
_symmetry.space_group_name_H-M   'P 1'
#
loop_
_entity.id
_entity.type
_entity.pdbx_description
1 polymer ?
#
loop_
_entity_poly.entity_id
_entity_poly.type
_entity_poly.pdbx_seq_one_letter_code
_entity_poly.pdbx_strand_id
1 'polypeptide(L)'
;MKRRMSLLLLGLMLIASACSSQTDGGANSFQEQAGDEFETDVFIPEYEQYSITSAEVKYPPTGDKKDLVVVYSKEKGKLRDKEYIEKYENTMDSKVLYGLYDGEPWLFIITYSNFEIIDGEIDSKIKTMNGVDVHYREIAADTDMLIAFFNLEKGSYHIEFSLREGMTKEKAFEIVEDIIENNG
;
A
#
# COMPACT_ATOMS: atom_id res chain seq x y z
N MET A 1 -47.72 40.47 -23.93
CA MET A 1 -46.99 40.51 -22.64
C MET A 1 -47.04 39.14 -21.98
N LYS A 2 -45.86 38.60 -21.61
CA LYS A 2 -45.56 37.64 -20.52
C LYS A 2 -46.33 36.29 -20.56
N ARG A 3 -45.80 35.20 -21.14
CA ARG A 3 -44.66 34.34 -20.70
C ARG A 3 -44.71 33.99 -19.20
N ARG A 4 -44.61 32.69 -18.93
CA ARG A 4 -44.29 31.97 -17.66
C ARG A 4 -45.50 31.30 -16.98
N MET A 5 -45.88 30.13 -17.49
CA MET A 5 -46.66 29.15 -16.73
C MET A 5 -46.29 27.74 -17.18
N SER A 6 -45.04 27.36 -16.96
CA SER A 6 -44.58 25.96 -17.07
C SER A 6 -43.17 25.88 -16.50
N LEU A 7 -43.05 25.76 -15.17
CA LEU A 7 -41.78 25.49 -14.46
C LEU A 7 -42.06 25.40 -12.95
N LEU A 8 -42.90 24.46 -12.54
CA LEU A 8 -43.14 24.25 -11.11
C LEU A 8 -43.69 22.84 -10.81
N LEU A 9 -43.11 21.79 -11.38
CA LEU A 9 -43.31 20.42 -10.87
C LEU A 9 -42.26 19.43 -11.42
N LEU A 10 -41.00 19.84 -11.48
CA LEU A 10 -39.85 18.97 -11.79
C LEU A 10 -38.71 19.26 -10.79
N GLY A 11 -39.07 19.37 -9.50
CA GLY A 11 -38.16 19.80 -8.43
C GLY A 11 -38.27 18.95 -7.17
N LEU A 12 -38.65 17.67 -7.30
CA LEU A 12 -38.87 16.78 -6.15
C LEU A 12 -38.40 15.34 -6.38
N MET A 13 -37.32 15.17 -7.17
CA MET A 13 -36.65 13.87 -7.40
C MET A 13 -35.13 13.90 -7.21
N LEU A 14 -34.58 14.86 -6.45
CA LEU A 14 -33.13 14.98 -6.23
C LEU A 14 -32.72 14.99 -4.75
N ILE A 15 -33.37 14.19 -3.90
CA ILE A 15 -32.98 14.08 -2.47
C ILE A 15 -32.78 12.63 -2.02
N ALA A 16 -32.24 11.77 -2.88
CA ALA A 16 -31.91 10.38 -2.51
C ALA A 16 -30.55 9.88 -3.03
N SER A 17 -29.59 10.79 -3.26
CA SER A 17 -28.22 10.38 -3.66
C SER A 17 -27.14 11.23 -3.01
N ALA A 18 -27.33 11.54 -1.72
CA ALA A 18 -26.27 12.08 -0.89
C ALA A 18 -26.34 11.45 0.51
N CYS A 19 -26.26 10.12 0.57
CA CYS A 19 -25.44 9.52 1.61
C CYS A 19 -24.00 9.86 1.23
N SER A 20 -23.58 11.09 1.54
CA SER A 20 -22.17 11.42 1.65
C SER A 20 -21.63 10.46 2.70
N SER A 21 -20.82 9.51 2.26
CA SER A 21 -19.83 8.90 3.14
C SER A 21 -19.19 10.05 3.91
N GLN A 22 -19.37 10.02 5.23
CA GLN A 22 -18.61 10.86 6.13
C GLN A 22 -17.15 10.61 5.81
N THR A 23 -16.56 11.51 5.03
CA THR A 23 -15.12 11.67 4.95
C THR A 23 -14.76 12.26 6.30
N ASP A 24 -14.33 11.40 7.22
CA ASP A 24 -13.74 11.84 8.48
C ASP A 24 -12.65 12.87 8.16
N GLY A 25 -12.73 14.00 8.85
CA GLY A 25 -12.04 15.22 8.45
C GLY A 25 -10.52 15.16 8.55
N GLY A 26 -9.87 15.88 7.64
CA GLY A 26 -8.65 16.66 7.91
C GLY A 26 -7.36 15.91 8.21
N ALA A 27 -7.30 14.59 8.07
CA ALA A 27 -6.05 13.84 8.10
C ALA A 27 -5.57 13.60 6.67
N ASN A 28 -4.34 14.04 6.36
CA ASN A 28 -3.66 13.67 5.12
C ASN A 28 -3.61 12.14 5.01
N SER A 29 -3.78 11.60 3.80
CA SER A 29 -3.68 10.16 3.59
C SER A 29 -2.30 9.64 4.04
N PHE A 30 -2.17 8.35 4.36
CA PHE A 30 -0.86 7.81 4.74
C PHE A 30 0.17 7.92 3.61
N GLN A 31 -0.30 7.91 2.35
CA GLN A 31 0.56 8.11 1.18
C GLN A 31 1.06 9.55 1.09
N GLU A 32 0.23 10.56 1.40
CA GLU A 32 0.69 11.95 1.49
C GLU A 32 1.73 12.12 2.61
N GLN A 33 1.50 11.52 3.78
CA GLN A 33 2.46 11.53 4.87
C GLN A 33 3.77 10.81 4.52
N ALA A 34 3.69 9.71 3.76
CA ALA A 34 4.88 9.07 3.21
C ALA A 34 5.57 9.97 2.18
N GLY A 35 4.81 10.66 1.32
CA GLY A 35 5.37 11.58 0.34
C GLY A 35 6.19 12.70 0.98
N ASP A 36 5.68 13.26 2.08
CA ASP A 36 6.41 14.24 2.89
C ASP A 36 7.67 13.64 3.55
N GLU A 37 7.59 12.40 4.05
CA GLU A 37 8.70 11.73 4.75
C GLU A 37 9.86 11.32 3.82
N PHE A 38 9.53 10.98 2.57
CA PHE A 38 10.47 10.51 1.54
C PHE A 38 10.85 11.58 0.52
N GLU A 39 10.24 12.77 0.59
CA GLU A 39 10.43 13.88 -0.36
C GLU A 39 10.17 13.45 -1.83
N THR A 40 9.26 12.50 -2.02
CA THR A 40 8.82 12.01 -3.33
C THR A 40 7.45 11.39 -3.23
N ASP A 41 6.66 11.45 -4.30
CA ASP A 41 5.41 10.70 -4.39
C ASP A 41 5.72 9.21 -4.32
N VAL A 42 5.14 8.52 -3.32
CA VAL A 42 5.24 7.06 -3.16
C VAL A 42 3.90 6.46 -3.50
N PHE A 43 3.83 5.68 -4.58
CA PHE A 43 2.62 4.97 -4.93
C PHE A 43 2.52 3.64 -4.18
N ILE A 44 1.36 3.41 -3.57
CA ILE A 44 0.97 2.20 -2.86
C ILE A 44 -0.45 1.88 -3.33
N PRO A 45 -0.69 0.76 -4.03
CA PRO A 45 -1.99 0.48 -4.64
C PRO A 45 -3.03 0.08 -3.59
N GLU A 46 -4.29 0.47 -3.82
CA GLU A 46 -5.42 0.04 -3.00
C GLU A 46 -6.24 -1.02 -3.75
N TYR A 47 -6.66 -2.07 -3.05
CA TYR A 47 -7.42 -3.17 -3.63
C TYR A 47 -8.70 -3.42 -2.84
N GLU A 48 -9.86 -3.52 -3.50
CA GLU A 48 -11.13 -3.78 -2.81
C GLU A 48 -11.12 -5.11 -2.06
N GLN A 49 -10.42 -6.11 -2.60
CA GLN A 49 -10.32 -7.46 -2.04
C GLN A 49 -9.23 -7.62 -0.96
N TYR A 50 -8.34 -6.63 -0.77
CA TYR A 50 -7.22 -6.71 0.17
C TYR A 50 -7.15 -5.44 1.02
N SER A 51 -7.40 -5.59 2.32
CA SER A 51 -7.36 -4.47 3.26
C SER A 51 -5.93 -4.16 3.68
N ILE A 52 -5.54 -2.89 3.62
CA ILE A 52 -4.36 -2.40 4.33
C ILE A 52 -4.60 -2.53 5.83
N THR A 53 -3.73 -3.26 6.53
CA THR A 53 -3.79 -3.50 7.99
C THR A 53 -2.75 -2.71 8.76
N SER A 54 -1.71 -2.21 8.10
CA SER A 54 -0.78 -1.24 8.66
C SER A 54 -0.02 -0.51 7.55
N ALA A 55 0.31 0.75 7.77
CA ALA A 55 1.38 1.44 7.06
C ALA A 55 2.27 2.17 8.07
N GLU A 56 3.58 1.94 8.00
CA GLU A 56 4.56 2.51 8.92
C GLU A 56 5.88 2.82 8.23
N VAL A 57 6.58 3.83 8.73
CA VAL A 57 7.96 4.13 8.31
C VAL A 57 8.91 3.60 9.37
N LYS A 58 9.83 2.73 8.96
CA LYS A 58 10.88 2.18 9.82
C LYS A 58 12.19 2.93 9.60
N TYR A 59 12.88 3.18 10.70
CA TYR A 59 14.19 3.82 10.70
C TYR A 59 15.23 2.81 11.19
N PRO A 60 16.32 2.57 10.45
CA PRO A 60 17.44 1.81 10.98
C PRO A 60 18.09 2.61 12.13
N PRO A 61 18.80 1.94 13.05
CA PRO A 61 19.47 2.61 14.17
C PRO A 61 20.52 3.65 13.74
N THR A 62 21.05 3.52 12.52
CA THR A 62 22.06 4.42 11.93
C THR A 62 21.83 4.63 10.44
N GLY A 63 22.23 5.80 9.95
CA GLY A 63 22.12 6.18 8.54
C GLY A 63 20.77 6.81 8.19
N ASP A 64 20.63 7.15 6.90
CA ASP A 64 19.48 7.92 6.40
C ASP A 64 18.48 7.06 5.63
N LYS A 65 18.65 5.73 5.67
CA LYS A 65 17.71 4.80 5.03
C LYS A 65 16.37 4.88 5.77
N LYS A 66 15.27 4.85 5.03
CA LYS A 66 13.91 4.78 5.53
C LYS A 66 13.16 3.73 4.71
N ASP A 67 12.34 2.94 5.38
CA ASP A 67 11.50 1.92 4.74
C ASP A 67 10.03 2.19 5.06
N LEU A 68 9.20 2.48 4.06
CA LEU A 68 7.75 2.47 4.21
C LEU A 68 7.28 1.02 4.05
N VAL A 69 6.72 0.45 5.10
CA VAL A 69 6.19 -0.91 5.11
C VAL A 69 4.67 -0.87 5.17
N VAL A 70 4.03 -1.43 4.13
CA VAL A 70 2.57 -1.51 4.02
C VAL A 70 2.16 -2.97 3.97
N VAL A 71 1.28 -3.36 4.89
CA VAL A 71 0.83 -4.75 5.05
C VAL A 71 -0.61 -4.88 4.57
N TYR A 72 -0.84 -5.89 3.74
CA TYR A 72 -2.16 -6.23 3.22
C TYR A 72 -2.59 -7.59 3.77
N SER A 73 -3.83 -7.62 4.26
CA SER A 73 -4.51 -8.85 4.67
C SER A 73 -5.86 -8.92 3.97
N LYS A 74 -6.44 -10.13 3.93
CA LYS A 74 -7.80 -10.32 3.41
C LYS A 74 -8.84 -9.63 4.30
N GLU A 75 -8.70 -9.77 5.61
CA GLU A 75 -9.55 -9.09 6.59
C GLU A 75 -8.76 -8.13 7.45
N LYS A 76 -9.31 -6.93 7.65
CA LYS A 76 -8.63 -5.85 8.36
C LYS A 76 -8.47 -6.15 9.86
N GLY A 77 -9.46 -6.76 10.51
CA GLY A 77 -9.49 -6.93 11.96
C GLY A 77 -9.83 -5.65 12.73
N LYS A 78 -9.47 -5.60 14.01
CA LYS A 78 -9.73 -4.45 14.90
C LYS A 78 -8.49 -3.57 15.02
N LEU A 79 -8.71 -2.26 15.07
CA LEU A 79 -7.67 -1.29 15.33
C LEU A 79 -7.16 -1.46 16.77
N ARG A 80 -5.84 -1.56 16.92
CA ARG A 80 -5.15 -1.52 18.21
C ARG A 80 -5.32 -0.13 18.86
N ASP A 81 -5.35 -0.11 20.18
CA ASP A 81 -5.47 1.14 20.92
C ASP A 81 -4.20 2.01 20.82
N LYS A 82 -4.35 3.27 21.20
CA LYS A 82 -3.29 4.28 21.12
C LYS A 82 -2.08 3.94 22.00
N GLU A 83 -2.30 3.37 23.18
CA GLU A 83 -1.21 2.98 24.09
C GLU A 83 -0.35 1.87 23.47
N TYR A 84 -0.99 0.91 22.81
CA TYR A 84 -0.33 -0.14 22.06
C TYR A 84 0.50 0.43 20.90
N ILE A 85 -0.07 1.34 20.10
CA ILE A 85 0.61 1.96 18.96
C ILE A 85 1.83 2.76 19.44
N GLU A 86 1.68 3.62 20.45
CA GLU A 86 2.80 4.41 20.99
C GLU A 86 3.92 3.52 21.53
N LYS A 87 3.57 2.44 22.24
CA LYS A 87 4.58 1.48 22.73
C LYS A 87 5.27 0.76 21.57
N TYR A 88 4.52 0.41 20.53
CA TYR A 88 5.04 -0.25 19.34
C TYR A 88 6.04 0.64 18.60
N GLU A 89 5.68 1.90 18.32
CA GLU A 89 6.54 2.90 17.66
C GLU A 89 7.87 3.07 18.41
N ASN A 90 7.83 3.21 19.74
CA ASN A 90 9.02 3.33 20.57
C ASN A 90 9.88 2.06 20.62
N THR A 91 9.29 0.88 20.40
CA THR A 91 10.02 -0.39 20.47
C THR A 91 10.65 -0.74 19.12
N MET A 92 9.97 -0.39 18.03
CA MET A 92 10.36 -0.75 16.66
C MET A 92 11.15 0.36 15.96
N ASP A 93 11.40 1.49 16.64
CA ASP A 93 11.93 2.72 16.03
C ASP A 93 11.18 3.02 14.72
N SER A 94 9.85 3.09 14.82
CA SER A 94 8.97 3.30 13.67
C SER A 94 7.94 4.40 13.93
N LYS A 95 7.35 4.90 12.83
CA LYS A 95 6.27 5.89 12.83
C LYS A 95 5.09 5.29 12.07
N VAL A 96 3.98 5.05 12.77
CA VAL A 96 2.77 4.48 12.20
C VAL A 96 1.98 5.58 11.48
N LEU A 97 1.86 5.45 10.17
CA LEU A 97 1.10 6.38 9.32
C LEU A 97 -0.36 5.94 9.15
N TYR A 98 -0.62 4.63 9.24
CA TYR A 98 -1.96 4.06 9.12
C TYR A 98 -2.14 2.87 10.05
N GLY A 99 -2.64 3.13 11.28
CA GLY A 99 -3.12 2.14 12.22
C GLY A 99 -2.22 0.91 12.49
N LEU A 100 -2.66 0.07 13.42
CA LEU A 100 -2.16 -1.30 13.54
C LEU A 100 -3.39 -2.15 13.77
N TYR A 101 -3.77 -2.95 12.79
CA TYR A 101 -4.96 -3.79 12.91
C TYR A 101 -4.58 -5.26 13.14
N ASP A 102 -5.37 -5.96 13.93
CA ASP A 102 -5.13 -7.35 14.33
C ASP A 102 -5.86 -8.39 13.48
N GLY A 103 -5.96 -8.11 12.18
CA GLY A 103 -6.63 -8.93 11.20
C GLY A 103 -5.97 -10.27 10.91
N GLU A 104 -6.43 -10.89 9.83
CA GLU A 104 -5.89 -12.15 9.34
C GLU A 104 -4.40 -12.04 8.99
N PRO A 105 -3.67 -13.18 8.95
CA PRO A 105 -2.32 -13.22 8.44
C PRO A 105 -2.15 -12.45 7.12
N TRP A 106 -1.02 -11.76 6.98
CA TRP A 106 -0.74 -10.98 5.77
C TRP A 106 -0.76 -11.86 4.51
N LEU A 107 -1.26 -11.29 3.41
CA LEU A 107 -1.18 -11.89 2.08
C LEU A 107 0.00 -11.35 1.31
N PHE A 108 0.28 -10.05 1.43
CA PHE A 108 1.51 -9.47 0.90
C PHE A 108 1.92 -8.22 1.68
N ILE A 109 3.21 -7.89 1.58
CA ILE A 109 3.84 -6.74 2.21
C ILE A 109 4.57 -5.98 1.11
N ILE A 110 4.26 -4.70 0.96
CA ILE A 110 4.99 -3.80 0.07
C ILE A 110 5.93 -2.96 0.94
N THR A 111 7.22 -2.99 0.61
CA THR A 111 8.22 -2.12 1.21
C THR A 111 8.77 -1.17 0.16
N TYR A 112 8.63 0.13 0.38
CA TYR A 112 9.33 1.17 -0.39
C TYR A 112 10.54 1.67 0.40
N SER A 113 11.69 1.79 -0.26
CA SER A 113 12.96 2.23 0.32
C SER A 113 13.53 3.40 -0.47
N ASN A 114 14.08 4.41 0.23
CA ASN A 114 14.84 5.50 -0.42
C ASN A 114 16.26 5.07 -0.87
N PHE A 115 16.63 3.82 -0.63
CA PHE A 115 17.89 3.23 -1.09
C PHE A 115 17.60 2.20 -2.19
N GLU A 116 18.51 2.12 -3.16
CA GLU A 116 18.52 1.03 -4.14
C GLU A 116 18.77 -0.31 -3.46
N ILE A 117 18.07 -1.34 -3.93
CA ILE A 117 18.32 -2.73 -3.57
C ILE A 117 19.40 -3.26 -4.50
N ILE A 118 20.49 -3.72 -3.90
CA ILE A 118 21.54 -4.45 -4.61
C ILE A 118 21.22 -5.93 -4.45
N ASP A 119 20.96 -6.60 -5.57
CA ASP A 119 20.77 -8.05 -5.57
C ASP A 119 22.09 -8.75 -5.21
N GLY A 120 22.14 -9.31 -4.00
CA GLY A 120 23.27 -10.11 -3.51
C GLY A 120 23.05 -11.62 -3.67
N GLU A 121 21.91 -12.04 -4.22
CA GLU A 121 21.45 -13.43 -4.16
C GLU A 121 21.68 -14.15 -5.49
N ILE A 122 22.27 -15.34 -5.43
CA ILE A 122 22.73 -16.07 -6.64
C ILE A 122 21.57 -16.66 -7.45
N ASP A 123 20.42 -16.88 -6.83
CA ASP A 123 19.29 -17.64 -7.40
C ASP A 123 18.11 -16.76 -7.85
N SER A 124 18.29 -15.45 -7.94
CA SER A 124 17.24 -14.55 -8.44
C SER A 124 17.00 -14.75 -9.94
N LYS A 125 15.72 -14.65 -10.33
CA LYS A 125 15.30 -14.59 -11.74
C LYS A 125 14.97 -13.16 -12.08
N ILE A 126 15.20 -12.76 -13.33
CA ILE A 126 14.86 -11.42 -13.82
C ILE A 126 13.68 -11.53 -14.78
N LYS A 127 12.69 -10.65 -14.60
CA LYS A 127 11.58 -10.42 -15.53
C LYS A 127 11.49 -8.91 -15.81
N THR A 128 11.71 -8.52 -17.06
CA THR A 128 11.53 -7.12 -17.46
C THR A 128 10.04 -6.81 -17.63
N MET A 129 9.57 -5.75 -16.98
CA MET A 129 8.20 -5.24 -17.02
C MET A 129 8.23 -3.75 -17.28
N ASN A 130 7.60 -3.27 -18.36
CA ASN A 130 7.58 -1.84 -18.70
C ASN A 130 8.97 -1.17 -18.70
N GLY A 131 10.01 -1.91 -19.10
CA GLY A 131 11.40 -1.43 -19.14
C GLY A 131 12.14 -1.48 -17.80
N VAL A 132 11.50 -1.92 -16.72
CA VAL A 132 12.08 -2.12 -15.40
C VAL A 132 12.44 -3.59 -15.19
N ASP A 133 13.65 -3.86 -14.74
CA ASP A 133 14.09 -5.21 -14.41
C ASP A 133 13.61 -5.59 -13.00
N VAL A 134 12.65 -6.52 -12.95
CA VAL A 134 12.13 -7.08 -11.70
C VAL A 134 12.89 -8.35 -11.37
N HIS A 135 13.65 -8.30 -10.28
CA HIS A 135 14.29 -9.47 -9.70
C HIS A 135 13.28 -10.19 -8.82
N TYR A 136 13.18 -11.51 -8.92
CA TYR A 136 12.27 -12.28 -8.09
C TYR A 136 12.80 -13.67 -7.76
N ARG A 137 12.30 -14.23 -6.65
CA ARG A 137 12.57 -15.60 -6.22
C ARG A 137 11.32 -16.25 -5.66
N GLU A 138 11.27 -17.57 -5.82
CA GLU A 138 10.20 -18.42 -5.27
C GLU A 138 10.82 -19.23 -4.14
N ILE A 139 10.24 -19.13 -2.94
CA ILE A 139 10.71 -19.85 -1.75
C ILE A 139 9.63 -20.87 -1.39
N ALA A 140 9.98 -22.15 -1.51
CA ALA A 140 9.14 -23.24 -1.01
C ALA A 140 9.39 -23.39 0.50
N ALA A 141 8.35 -23.19 1.30
CA ALA A 141 8.37 -23.34 2.76
C ALA A 141 7.03 -23.95 3.22
N ASP A 142 6.62 -23.74 4.48
CA ASP A 142 5.28 -24.13 4.96
C ASP A 142 4.16 -23.38 4.21
N THR A 143 4.47 -22.21 3.67
CA THR A 143 3.65 -21.49 2.70
C THR A 143 4.57 -21.00 1.59
N ASP A 144 4.24 -21.30 0.34
CA ASP A 144 5.01 -20.83 -0.81
C ASP A 144 5.02 -19.31 -0.84
N MET A 145 6.19 -18.72 -1.09
CA MET A 145 6.36 -17.28 -1.17
C MET A 145 6.96 -16.87 -2.50
N LEU A 146 6.49 -15.74 -3.02
CA LEU A 146 7.17 -15.00 -4.08
C LEU A 146 7.74 -13.72 -3.46
N ILE A 147 9.04 -13.49 -3.63
CA ILE A 147 9.67 -12.22 -3.29
C ILE A 147 10.06 -11.56 -4.59
N ALA A 148 9.65 -10.30 -4.79
CA ALA A 148 10.00 -9.49 -5.93
C ALA A 148 10.62 -8.16 -5.48
N PHE A 149 11.61 -7.67 -6.20
CA PHE A 149 12.15 -6.34 -5.98
C PHE A 149 12.66 -5.70 -7.25
N PHE A 150 12.62 -4.38 -7.28
CA PHE A 150 13.06 -3.57 -8.40
C PHE A 150 13.44 -2.16 -7.93
N ASN A 151 14.32 -1.52 -8.70
CA ASN A 151 14.75 -0.15 -8.46
C ASN A 151 14.07 0.78 -9.47
N LEU A 152 13.69 1.96 -8.99
CA LEU A 152 13.20 3.10 -9.78
C LEU A 152 14.12 4.30 -9.55
N GLU A 153 13.89 5.41 -10.25
CA GLU A 153 14.76 6.60 -10.15
C GLU A 153 14.86 7.17 -8.73
N LYS A 154 13.77 7.11 -7.95
CA LYS A 154 13.68 7.78 -6.64
C LYS A 154 13.72 6.83 -5.43
N GLY A 155 13.83 5.52 -5.67
CA GLY A 155 13.81 4.53 -4.61
C GLY A 155 13.66 3.12 -5.15
N SER A 156 13.33 2.18 -4.28
CA SER A 156 13.16 0.78 -4.64
C SER A 156 11.94 0.18 -3.95
N TYR A 157 11.40 -0.86 -4.57
CA TYR A 157 10.32 -1.66 -4.02
C TYR A 157 10.81 -3.07 -3.73
N HIS A 158 10.46 -3.58 -2.55
CA HIS A 158 10.60 -4.98 -2.15
C HIS A 158 9.23 -5.49 -1.71
N ILE A 159 8.76 -6.56 -2.33
CA ILE A 159 7.41 -7.07 -2.13
C ILE A 159 7.48 -8.55 -1.82
N GLU A 160 6.87 -8.93 -0.70
CA GLU A 160 6.74 -10.31 -0.26
C GLU A 160 5.29 -10.75 -0.44
N PHE A 161 5.06 -11.84 -1.16
CA PHE A 161 3.73 -12.42 -1.37
C PHE A 161 3.68 -13.82 -0.74
N SER A 162 2.67 -14.04 0.08
CA SER A 162 2.27 -15.35 0.55
C SER A 162 1.31 -15.97 -0.47
N LEU A 163 1.76 -17.01 -1.19
CA LEU A 163 1.01 -17.63 -2.29
C LEU A 163 -0.08 -18.58 -1.76
N ARG A 164 -1.07 -18.01 -1.09
CA ARG A 164 -2.20 -18.70 -0.48
C ARG A 164 -3.49 -17.92 -0.68
N GLU A 165 -4.62 -18.54 -0.35
CA GLU A 165 -5.93 -17.88 -0.32
C GLU A 165 -6.27 -17.11 -1.61
N GLY A 166 -5.86 -17.66 -2.75
CA GLY A 166 -6.11 -17.07 -4.06
C GLY A 166 -5.11 -15.98 -4.47
N MET A 167 -4.08 -15.69 -3.68
CA MET A 167 -2.88 -14.98 -4.13
C MET A 167 -2.03 -15.95 -4.96
N THR A 168 -2.06 -15.80 -6.28
CA THR A 168 -1.26 -16.60 -7.21
C THR A 168 -0.05 -15.81 -7.68
N LYS A 169 0.90 -16.49 -8.31
CA LYS A 169 2.07 -15.84 -8.91
C LYS A 169 1.70 -14.83 -10.00
N GLU A 170 0.66 -15.12 -10.78
CA GLU A 170 0.13 -14.21 -11.80
C GLU A 170 -0.37 -12.92 -11.15
N LYS A 171 -1.21 -13.02 -10.11
CA LYS A 171 -1.70 -11.84 -9.36
C LYS A 171 -0.59 -11.06 -8.68
N ALA A 172 0.40 -11.76 -8.12
CA ALA A 172 1.56 -11.10 -7.53
C ALA A 172 2.31 -10.25 -8.57
N PHE A 173 2.46 -10.75 -9.79
CA PHE A 173 3.06 -9.96 -10.86
C PHE A 173 2.14 -8.86 -11.42
N GLU A 174 0.82 -9.04 -11.41
CA GLU A 174 -0.13 -7.94 -11.71
C GLU A 174 0.04 -6.78 -10.71
N ILE A 175 0.21 -7.08 -9.43
CA ILE A 175 0.48 -6.06 -8.38
C ILE A 175 1.82 -5.37 -8.61
N VAL A 176 2.86 -6.11 -8.98
CA VAL A 176 4.17 -5.54 -9.31
C VAL A 176 4.08 -4.61 -10.53
N GLU A 177 3.38 -5.04 -11.58
CA GLU A 177 3.21 -4.25 -12.81
C GLU A 177 2.42 -2.97 -12.55
N ASP A 178 1.35 -3.03 -11.76
CA ASP A 178 0.55 -1.86 -11.33
C ASP A 178 1.41 -0.81 -10.61
N ILE A 179 2.32 -1.24 -9.73
CA ILE A 179 3.26 -0.32 -9.07
C ILE A 179 4.22 0.32 -10.07
N ILE A 180 4.73 -0.44 -11.04
CA ILE A 180 5.66 0.08 -12.06
C ILE A 180 4.94 1.09 -12.97
N GLU A 181 3.72 0.80 -13.42
CA GLU A 181 2.95 1.68 -14.31
C GLU A 181 2.59 3.03 -13.67
N ASN A 182 2.44 3.07 -12.35
CA ASN A 182 2.07 4.27 -11.61
C ASN A 182 3.28 5.02 -11.01
N ASN A 183 4.51 4.55 -11.22
CA ASN A 183 5.75 5.26 -10.85
C ASN A 183 6.72 5.50 -12.02
N GLY A 184 6.38 5.05 -13.23
CA GLY A 184 7.19 5.17 -14.45
C GLY A 184 6.95 6.43 -15.28
#